data_AF-A0A450TI28-F1
#
_entry.id   AF-A0A450TI28-F1
#
_cell.length_a   1.000
_cell.length_b   1.000
_cell.length_c   1.000
_cell.angle_alpha   90.00
_cell.angle_beta   90.00
_cell.angle_gamma   90.00
#
_symmetry.space_group_name_H-M   'P 1'
#
loop_
_entity.id
_entity.type
_entity.pdbx_description
1 polymer ?
#
loop_
_entity_poly.entity_id
_entity_poly.type
_entity_poly.pdbx_seq_one_letter_code
_entity_poly.pdbx_strand_id
1 'polypeptide(L)'
;MYTTNPRRIDGSVMVAVPPAMLDQLDLRVGAKIGLSVDSGHLMLDPRPRPRYSLEELLAECDPSAEPNAEDRHWLDSGPVGSELL
;
A
#
# COMPACT_ATOMS: atom_id res chain seq x y z
N MET A 1 24.05 -15.66 12.58
CA MET A 1 24.33 -15.11 11.23
C MET A 1 23.96 -16.19 10.23
N TYR A 2 23.06 -15.87 9.28
CA TYR A 2 22.68 -16.80 8.21
C TYR A 2 23.36 -16.37 6.91
N THR A 3 23.87 -17.33 6.15
CA THR A 3 24.50 -17.09 4.85
C THR A 3 23.69 -17.82 3.79
N THR A 4 23.40 -17.16 2.68
CA THR A 4 22.69 -17.73 1.53
C THR A 4 23.27 -17.18 0.24
N ASN A 5 23.22 -17.99 -0.81
CA ASN A 5 23.62 -17.57 -2.15
C ASN A 5 22.38 -17.06 -2.91
N PRO A 6 22.42 -15.87 -3.52
CA PRO A 6 21.34 -15.40 -4.38
C PRO A 6 21.18 -16.31 -5.61
N ARG A 7 19.93 -16.47 -6.08
CA ARG A 7 19.59 -17.26 -7.28
C ARG A 7 18.87 -16.41 -8.31
N ARG A 8 19.17 -16.61 -9.59
CA ARG A 8 18.49 -15.92 -10.70
C ARG A 8 17.16 -16.60 -11.03
N ILE A 9 16.10 -15.81 -11.19
CA ILE A 9 14.76 -16.24 -11.60
C ILE A 9 14.17 -15.16 -12.49
N ASP A 10 13.82 -15.49 -13.73
CA ASP A 10 13.07 -14.65 -14.67
C ASP A 10 13.47 -13.16 -14.66
N GLY A 11 14.75 -12.90 -14.93
CA GLY A 11 15.31 -11.54 -15.00
C GLY A 11 15.58 -10.87 -13.64
N SER A 12 15.25 -11.54 -12.53
CA SER A 12 15.46 -11.06 -11.17
C SER A 12 16.43 -11.95 -10.38
N VAL A 13 16.87 -11.46 -9.22
CA VAL A 13 17.69 -12.23 -8.26
C VAL A 13 16.91 -12.35 -6.95
N MET A 14 16.76 -13.58 -6.46
CA MET A 14 16.11 -13.87 -5.18
C MET A 14 17.13 -14.33 -4.14
N VAL A 15 16.90 -13.91 -2.89
CA VAL A 15 17.64 -14.35 -1.71
C VAL A 15 16.68 -15.12 -0.81
N ALA A 16 17.10 -16.30 -0.33
CA ALA A 16 16.30 -17.05 0.63
C ALA A 16 16.38 -16.38 2.01
N VAL A 17 15.23 -16.00 2.56
CA VAL A 17 15.13 -15.45 3.93
C VAL A 17 14.68 -16.58 4.86
N PRO A 18 15.49 -16.99 5.86
CA PRO A 18 15.09 -18.00 6.83
C PRO A 18 13.79 -17.62 7.57
N PRO A 19 12.85 -18.55 7.81
CA PRO A 19 11.59 -18.25 8.49
C PRO A 19 11.75 -17.53 9.83
N ALA A 20 12.76 -17.92 10.62
CA ALA A 20 13.05 -17.28 11.91
C ALA A 20 13.34 -15.77 11.79
N MET A 21 13.87 -15.29 10.66
CA MET A 21 14.09 -13.86 10.43
C MET A 21 12.79 -13.13 10.05
N LEU A 22 11.86 -13.83 9.37
CA LEU A 22 10.53 -13.27 9.09
C LEU A 22 9.72 -13.12 10.38
N ASP A 23 9.78 -14.10 11.27
CA ASP A 23 9.10 -14.08 12.57
C ASP A 23 9.59 -12.91 13.44
N GLN A 24 10.90 -12.63 13.44
CA GLN A 24 11.49 -11.50 14.15
C GLN A 24 11.04 -10.13 13.63
N LEU A 25 10.66 -10.05 12.35
CA LEU A 25 10.21 -8.82 11.68
C LEU A 25 8.68 -8.73 11.61
N ASP A 26 7.94 -9.67 12.21
CA ASP A 26 6.50 -9.85 12.06
C ASP A 26 6.03 -9.81 10.58
N LEU A 27 6.86 -10.37 9.70
CA LEU A 27 6.61 -10.42 8.27
C LEU A 27 5.99 -11.75 7.86
N ARG A 28 4.99 -11.69 6.98
CA ARG A 28 4.34 -12.88 6.41
C ARG A 28 4.63 -12.97 4.92
N VAL A 29 4.63 -14.19 4.39
CA VAL A 29 4.72 -14.41 2.93
C VAL A 29 3.60 -13.65 2.22
N GLY A 30 3.96 -12.90 1.18
CA GLY A 30 3.03 -12.04 0.44
C GLY A 30 2.86 -10.63 1.02
N ALA A 31 3.46 -10.32 2.17
CA ALA A 31 3.49 -8.94 2.68
C ALA A 31 4.33 -8.03 1.77
N LYS A 32 3.90 -6.78 1.64
CA LYS A 32 4.66 -5.77 0.90
C LYS A 32 5.85 -5.30 1.74
N ILE A 33 7.03 -5.31 1.15
CA ILE A 33 8.26 -4.81 1.76
C ILE A 33 8.88 -3.73 0.88
N GLY A 34 9.53 -2.77 1.51
CA GLY A 34 10.43 -1.84 0.86
C GLY A 34 11.81 -2.46 0.68
N LEU A 35 12.47 -2.14 -0.43
CA LEU A 35 13.85 -2.50 -0.70
C LEU A 35 14.64 -1.22 -0.94
N SER A 36 15.76 -1.07 -0.24
CA SER A 36 16.68 0.06 -0.44
C SER A 36 18.12 -0.38 -0.26
N VAL A 37 19.06 0.42 -0.77
CA VAL A 37 20.50 0.21 -0.54
C VAL A 37 20.97 1.36 0.32
N ASP A 38 21.55 1.03 1.47
CA ASP A 38 22.19 1.99 2.36
C ASP A 38 23.58 1.51 2.73
N SER A 39 24.60 2.34 2.50
CA SER A 39 25.99 2.05 2.87
C SER A 39 26.51 0.66 2.41
N GLY A 40 26.08 0.19 1.24
CA GLY A 40 26.44 -1.13 0.69
C GLY A 40 25.66 -2.31 1.25
N HIS A 41 24.67 -2.06 2.12
CA HIS A 41 23.75 -3.05 2.64
C HIS A 41 22.41 -2.98 1.90
N LEU A 42 21.88 -4.14 1.49
CA LEU A 42 20.50 -4.26 1.05
C LEU A 42 19.59 -4.27 2.27
N MET A 43 18.78 -3.24 2.43
CA MET A 43 17.86 -3.07 3.54
C MET A 43 16.45 -3.52 3.14
N LEU A 44 15.85 -4.38 3.97
CA LEU A 44 14.47 -4.81 3.85
C LEU A 44 13.65 -4.08 4.90
N ASP A 45 12.71 -3.26 4.46
CA ASP A 45 11.86 -2.45 5.33
C ASP A 45 10.42 -3.01 5.32
N PRO A 46 9.90 -3.54 6.44
CA PRO A 46 8.49 -3.89 6.56
C PRO A 46 7.60 -2.67 6.22
N ARG A 47 6.74 -2.80 5.21
CA ARG A 47 5.77 -1.76 4.87
C ARG A 47 4.37 -2.25 5.23
N PRO A 48 4.01 -2.26 6.52
CA PRO A 48 2.67 -2.65 6.92
C PRO A 48 1.65 -1.76 6.22
N ARG A 49 0.56 -2.37 5.75
CA ARG A 49 -0.56 -1.59 5.22
C ARG A 49 -1.07 -0.70 6.36
N PRO A 50 -1.16 0.63 6.16
CA PRO A 50 -1.76 1.48 7.16
C PRO A 50 -3.20 0.99 7.42
N ARG A 51 -3.51 0.83 8.71
CA ARG A 51 -4.88 0.61 9.17
C ARG A 51 -5.40 1.99 9.54
N TYR A 52 -6.42 2.42 8.84
CA TYR A 52 -7.09 3.69 9.14
C TYR A 52 -8.37 3.41 9.93
N SER A 53 -8.63 4.25 10.91
CA SER A 53 -9.94 4.44 11.53
C SER A 53 -10.75 5.45 10.71
N LEU A 54 -12.07 5.42 10.87
CA LEU A 54 -12.94 6.42 10.26
C LEU A 54 -12.56 7.84 10.70
N GLU A 55 -12.22 8.00 11.98
CA GLU A 55 -11.82 9.29 12.56
C GLU A 55 -10.55 9.86 11.89
N GLU A 56 -9.52 9.03 11.69
CA GLU A 56 -8.30 9.44 10.98
C GLU A 56 -8.57 9.85 9.53
N LEU A 57 -9.47 9.14 8.83
CA LEU A 57 -9.82 9.50 7.46
C LEU A 57 -10.60 10.81 7.39
N LEU A 58 -11.53 11.02 8.32
CA LEU A 58 -12.32 12.25 8.39
C LEU A 58 -11.49 13.47 8.80
N ALA A 59 -10.45 13.28 9.60
CA ALA A 59 -9.54 14.37 10.00
C ALA A 59 -8.79 14.98 8.80
N GLU A 60 -8.59 14.21 7.72
CA GLU A 60 -7.97 14.68 6.47
C GLU A 60 -8.97 15.35 5.51
N CYS A 61 -10.27 15.34 5.83
CA CYS A 61 -11.31 15.96 5.03
C CYS A 61 -11.63 17.38 5.54
N ASP A 62 -11.80 18.34 4.62
CA ASP A 62 -12.42 19.63 4.93
C ASP A 62 -13.95 19.50 4.80
N PRO A 63 -14.71 19.54 5.91
CA PRO A 63 -16.17 19.41 5.88
C PRO A 63 -16.87 20.63 5.26
N SER A 64 -16.14 21.73 5.08
CA SER A 64 -16.63 22.97 4.44
C SER A 64 -16.21 23.09 2.98
N ALA A 65 -15.55 22.07 2.42
CA ALA A 65 -15.14 22.07 1.03
C ALA A 65 -16.36 22.17 0.11
N GLU A 66 -16.36 23.20 -0.74
CA GLU A 66 -17.39 23.39 -1.76
C GLU A 66 -17.21 22.39 -2.91
N PRO A 67 -18.29 21.83 -3.47
CA PRO A 67 -18.23 20.93 -4.62
C PRO A 67 -17.47 21.57 -5.80
N ASN A 68 -16.59 20.81 -6.42
CA ASN A 68 -15.86 21.27 -7.59
C ASN A 68 -16.76 21.26 -8.85
N ALA A 69 -16.23 21.69 -10.01
CA ALA A 69 -17.02 21.77 -11.24
C ALA A 69 -17.53 20.40 -11.75
N GLU A 70 -16.73 19.34 -11.55
CA GLU A 70 -17.15 17.97 -11.87
C GLU A 70 -18.23 17.50 -10.91
N ASP A 71 -18.07 17.74 -9.60
CA ASP A 71 -19.09 17.40 -8.60
C ASP A 71 -20.42 18.09 -8.92
N ARG A 72 -20.39 19.39 -9.25
CA ARG A 72 -21.58 20.16 -9.67
C ARG A 72 -22.21 19.57 -10.92
N HIS A 73 -21.40 19.21 -11.92
CA HIS A 73 -21.91 18.57 -13.12
C HIS A 73 -22.68 17.27 -12.80
N TRP A 74 -22.16 16.45 -11.90
CA TRP A 74 -22.84 15.23 -11.45
C TRP A 74 -24.09 15.52 -10.61
N LEU A 75 -24.02 16.45 -9.66
CA LEU A 75 -25.13 16.79 -8.76
C LEU A 75 -26.29 17.48 -9.48
N ASP A 76 -25.99 18.30 -10.49
CA ASP A 76 -26.99 19.03 -11.27
C ASP A 76 -27.49 18.21 -12.48
N SER A 77 -26.92 17.02 -12.73
CA SER A 77 -27.36 16.15 -13.81
C SER A 77 -28.73 15.55 -13.51
N GLY A 78 -29.64 15.68 -14.47
CA GLY A 78 -30.95 15.05 -14.41
C GLY A 78 -30.89 13.52 -14.56
N PRO A 79 -31.99 12.82 -14.24
CA PRO A 79 -32.08 11.38 -14.46
C PRO A 79 -31.88 11.04 -15.94
N VAL A 80 -30.96 10.12 -16.23
CA VAL A 80 -30.64 9.65 -17.60
C VAL A 80 -31.19 8.25 -17.89
N GLY A 81 -31.88 7.63 -16.93
CA GLY A 81 -32.49 6.29 -17.03
C GLY A 81 -34.03 6.32 -16.93
N SER A 82 -34.67 5.16 -17.06
CA SER A 82 -36.13 4.98 -16.91
C SER A 82 -36.55 4.71 -15.46
N GLU A 83 -35.88 5.33 -14.50
CA GLU A 83 -36.18 5.16 -13.08
C GLU A 83 -37.50 5.87 -12.76
N LEU A 84 -38.41 5.18 -12.08
CA LEU A 84 -39.67 5.77 -11.61
C LEU A 84 -39.34 6.71 -10.44
N LEU A 85 -39.69 7.99 -10.59
CA LEU A 85 -39.64 9.01 -9.53
C LEU A 85 -40.74 8.77 -8.49
#